data_AF-A0A8J9SDM6-F1
#
_entry.id   AF-A0A8J9SDM6-F1
#
_cell.length_a   1.000
_cell.length_b   1.000
_cell.length_c   1.000
_cell.angle_alpha   90.00
_cell.angle_beta   90.00
_cell.angle_gamma   90.00
#
_symmetry.space_group_name_H-M   'P 1'
#
loop_
_entity.id
_entity.type
_entity.pdbx_description
1 polymer ?
#
loop_
_entity_poly.entity_id
_entity_poly.type
_entity_poly.pdbx_seq_one_letter_code
_entity_poly.pdbx_strand_id
1 'polypeptide(L)' 'MVARELWAFLQRRLAACAACGLLGDWRTCARCKAAFYCRRTCQHSHWLPHREACQQRVGDKIVQAGPVAALHAASKA' A
#
# COMPACT_ATOMS: atom_id res chain seq x y z
N MET A 1 9.80 -19.80 23.73
CA MET A 1 10.16 -18.99 22.54
C MET A 1 9.07 -18.97 21.45
N VAL A 2 8.13 -19.91 21.40
CA VAL A 2 7.08 -19.95 20.36
C VAL A 2 6.01 -18.84 20.45
N ALA A 3 5.69 -18.31 21.63
CA ALA A 3 4.59 -17.35 21.81
C ALA A 3 4.82 -15.98 21.12
N ARG A 4 6.06 -15.49 21.03
CA ARG A 4 6.39 -14.21 20.36
C ARG A 4 6.32 -14.31 18.84
N GLU A 5 6.75 -15.44 18.29
CA GLU A 5 6.68 -15.75 16.85
C GLU A 5 5.22 -15.92 16.39
N LEU A 6 4.42 -16.63 17.19
CA LEU A 6 3.00 -16.87 16.88
C LEU A 6 2.19 -15.56 16.83
N TRP A 7 2.48 -14.58 17.69
CA TRP A 7 1.82 -13.27 17.65
C TRP A 7 2.21 -12.46 16.41
N ALA A 8 3.49 -12.47 16.00
CA ALA A 8 3.94 -11.81 14.76
C ALA A 8 3.31 -12.45 13.52
N PHE A 9 3.14 -13.78 13.52
CA PHE A 9 2.46 -14.52 12.46
C PHE A 9 0.95 -14.24 12.39
N LEU A 10 0.28 -14.17 13.55
CA LEU A 10 -1.15 -13.85 13.63
C LEU A 10 -1.44 -12.39 13.28
N GLN A 11 -0.59 -11.44 13.71
CA GLN A 11 -0.76 -10.01 13.43
C GLN A 11 -0.59 -9.67 11.94
N ARG A 12 0.24 -10.42 11.19
CA ARG A 12 0.45 -10.14 9.75
C ARG A 12 -0.59 -10.77 8.82
N ARG A 13 -1.35 -11.77 9.26
CA ARG A 13 -2.25 -12.56 8.39
C ARG A 13 -3.71 -12.12 8.36
N LEU A 14 -4.13 -11.25 9.28
CA LEU A 14 -5.52 -10.75 9.32
C LEU A 14 -5.53 -9.22 9.19
N ALA A 15 -5.67 -8.75 7.95
CA ALA A 15 -5.85 -7.35 7.64
C ALA A 15 -7.28 -7.07 7.17
N ALA A 16 -7.80 -5.88 7.48
CA ALA A 16 -9.07 -5.42 6.93
C ALA A 16 -8.88 -4.90 5.50
N CYS A 17 -9.77 -5.27 4.59
CA CYS A 17 -9.84 -4.65 3.27
C CYS A 17 -10.23 -3.18 3.43
N ALA A 18 -9.40 -2.26 2.93
CA ALA A 18 -9.64 -0.82 3.09
C ALA A 18 -10.92 -0.34 2.38
N ALA A 19 -11.46 -1.12 1.44
CA ALA A 19 -12.68 -0.77 0.70
C ALA A 19 -13.96 -1.36 1.29
N CYS A 20 -13.92 -2.59 1.83
CA CYS A 20 -15.13 -3.33 2.24
C CYS A 20 -15.06 -3.93 3.66
N GLY A 21 -13.96 -3.74 4.38
CA GLY A 21 -13.82 -4.16 5.77
C GLY A 21 -13.61 -5.65 6.04
N LEU A 22 -13.76 -6.52 5.03
CA LEU A 22 -13.52 -7.97 5.18
C LEU A 22 -12.12 -8.24 5.74
N LEU A 23 -12.02 -9.11 6.74
CA LEU A 23 -10.75 -9.55 7.33
C LEU A 23 -10.19 -10.75 6.55
N GLY A 24 -8.88 -10.75 6.31
CA GLY A 24 -8.19 -11.87 5.67
C GLY A 24 -6.75 -11.58 5.32
N ASP A 25 -6.14 -12.53 4.61
CA ASP A 25 -4.78 -12.41 4.08
C ASP A 25 -4.83 -11.74 2.70
N TRP A 26 -4.72 -10.42 2.71
CA TRP A 26 -4.96 -9.57 1.55
C TRP A 26 -3.68 -9.05 0.92
N ARG A 27 -3.76 -8.75 -0.38
CA ARG A 27 -2.66 -8.09 -1.08
C ARG A 27 -2.54 -6.65 -0.63
N THR A 28 -1.31 -6.19 -0.43
CA THR A 28 -1.04 -4.78 -0.16
C THR A 28 -0.99 -3.96 -1.44
N CYS A 29 -1.29 -2.67 -1.36
CA CYS A 29 -0.97 -1.71 -2.41
C CYS A 29 0.52 -1.80 -2.79
N ALA A 30 0.81 -2.03 -4.08
CA ALA A 30 2.18 -2.21 -4.54
C ALA A 30 3.09 -0.99 -4.31
N ARG A 31 2.51 0.22 -4.27
CA ARG A 31 3.23 1.49 -4.09
C ARG A 31 3.62 1.73 -2.64
N CYS A 32 2.63 1.71 -1.75
CA CYS A 32 2.82 2.13 -0.35
C CYS A 32 2.96 0.97 0.63
N LYS A 33 2.57 -0.25 0.23
CA LYS A 33 2.56 -1.46 1.07
C LYS A 33 1.79 -1.31 2.41
N ALA A 34 0.96 -0.27 2.54
CA ALA A 34 0.27 0.08 3.78
C ALA A 34 -1.22 -0.25 3.77
N ALA A 35 -1.88 -0.13 2.62
CA ALA A 35 -3.30 -0.48 2.46
C ALA A 35 -3.47 -1.90 1.92
N PHE A 36 -4.48 -2.62 2.40
CA PHE A 36 -4.79 -4.01 2.06
C PHE A 36 -6.10 -4.13 1.28
N TYR A 37 -6.14 -5.01 0.29
CA TYR A 37 -7.31 -5.22 -0.57
C TYR A 37 -7.54 -6.69 -0.87
N CYS A 38 -8.78 -7.15 -0.68
CA CYS A 38 -9.17 -8.52 -1.01
C CYS A 38 -9.15 -8.80 -2.52
N ARG A 39 -9.30 -7.77 -3.37
CA ARG A 39 -9.27 -7.87 -4.83
C ARG A 39 -9.00 -6.52 -5.50
N ARG A 40 -8.64 -6.55 -6.78
CA ARG A 40 -8.33 -5.35 -7.59
C ARG A 40 -9.49 -4.35 -7.66
N THR A 41 -10.73 -4.84 -7.70
CA THR A 41 -11.91 -3.96 -7.76
C THR A 41 -12.05 -3.11 -6.50
N CYS A 42 -11.77 -3.67 -5.32
CA CYS A 42 -11.73 -2.93 -4.06
C CYS A 42 -10.60 -1.89 -4.03
N GLN A 43 -9.44 -2.20 -4.60
CA GLN A 43 -8.35 -1.22 -4.72
C GLN A 43 -8.75 -0.05 -5.61
N HIS A 44 -9.37 -0.30 -6.77
CA HIS A 44 -9.82 0.74 -7.68
C HIS A 44 -10.95 1.59 -7.09
N SER A 45 -11.95 0.98 -6.44
CA SER A 45 -13.06 1.72 -5.84
C SER A 45 -12.60 2.61 -4.69
N HIS A 46 -11.59 2.17 -3.92
CA HIS A 46 -11.02 2.93 -2.81
C HIS A 46 -9.88 3.88 -3.25
N TRP A 47 -9.56 3.98 -4.54
CA TRP A 47 -8.42 4.76 -5.01
C TRP A 47 -8.53 6.26 -4.70
N LEU A 48 -9.71 6.85 -4.90
CA LEU A 48 -9.94 8.28 -4.67
C LEU A 48 -9.58 8.72 -3.25
N PRO A 49 -10.12 8.11 -2.18
CA PRO A 49 -9.71 8.44 -0.81
C PRO A 49 -8.29 7.93 -0.46
N HIS A 50 -7.77 6.91 -1.15
CA HIS A 50 -6.45 6.36 -0.86
C HIS A 50 -5.29 7.20 -1.42
N ARG A 51 -5.44 7.80 -2.60
CA ARG A 51 -4.34 8.34 -3.41
C ARG A 51 -3.54 9.45 -2.71
N GLU A 52 -4.22 10.27 -1.91
CA GLU A 52 -3.61 11.40 -1.20
C GLU A 52 -2.65 10.93 -0.11
N ALA A 53 -3.00 9.83 0.57
CA ALA A 53 -2.16 9.20 1.58
C ALA A 53 -1.20 8.14 1.00
N CYS A 54 -1.22 7.88 -0.31
CA CYS A 54 -0.47 6.79 -0.94
C CYS A 54 1.00 7.18 -1.19
N GLN A 55 1.84 7.03 -0.16
CA GLN A 55 3.27 7.35 -0.22
C GLN A 55 4.12 6.13 -0.61
N GLN A 56 5.12 6.31 -1.48
CA GLN A 56 5.99 5.22 -1.91
C GLN A 56 6.87 4.73 -0.77
N ARG A 57 7.04 3.41 -0.64
CA ARG A 57 7.98 2.81 0.33
C ARG A 57 9.07 2.05 -0.40
N VAL A 58 10.33 2.33 -0.05
CA VAL A 58 11.52 1.58 -0.49
C VAL A 58 12.21 1.06 0.77
N GLY A 59 12.17 -0.26 0.98
CA GLY A 59 12.49 -0.84 2.29
C GLY A 59 11.50 -0.39 3.37
N ASP A 60 11.99 -0.18 4.60
CA ASP A 60 11.20 0.32 5.73
C ASP A 60 11.00 1.83 5.71
N LYS A 61 11.61 2.54 4.75
CA LYS A 61 11.57 4.00 4.66
C LYS A 61 10.45 4.47 3.72
N ILE A 62 9.74 5.50 4.15
CA ILE A 62 8.82 6.27 3.30
C ILE A 62 9.69 7.16 2.41
N VAL A 63 9.60 6.98 1.10
CA VAL A 63 10.22 7.86 0.12
C VAL A 63 9.17 8.90 -0.27
N GLN A 64 9.42 10.15 0.13
CA GLN A 64 8.62 11.26 -0.36
C GLN A 64 8.77 11.34 -1.88
N ALA A 65 7.66 11.53 -2.60
CA ALA A 65 7.72 11.79 -4.02
C ALA A 65 8.44 13.12 -4.24
N GLY A 66 9.67 13.07 -4.75
CA GLY A 66 10.33 14.25 -5.30
C GLY A 66 9.48 14.88 -6.42
N PRO A 67 9.70 16.15 -6.76
CA PRO A 67 8.86 16.87 -7.70
C PRO A 67 8.81 16.15 -9.06
N VAL A 68 7.62 15.65 -9.40
CA VAL A 68 7.28 15.07 -10.72
C VAL A 68 7.37 16.07 -11.89
N ALA A 69 7.85 17.30 -11.63
CA ALA A 69 7.87 18.41 -12.58
C ALA A 69 9.02 18.38 -13.60
N ALA A 70 10.05 17.54 -13.43
CA ALA A 70 11.27 17.65 -14.26
C ALA A 70 11.34 16.70 -15.48
N LEU A 71 10.40 15.77 -15.68
CA LEU A 71 10.55 14.74 -16.74
C LEU A 71 9.90 15.11 -18.10
N HIS A 72 9.13 16.20 -18.21
CA HIS A 72 8.44 16.57 -19.46
C HIS A 72 9.13 17.65 -20.31
N ALA A 73 10.33 18.12 -19.95
CA ALA A 73 10.99 19.26 -20.62
C ALA A 73 12.10 18.89 -21.62
N ALA A 74 12.32 17.60 -21.94
CA ALA A 74 13.38 17.17 -22.86
C ALA A 74 12.82 16.33 -24.01
N SER A 75 12.06 16.96 -24.92
CA SER A 75 11.75 16.42 -26.25
C SER A 75 11.29 17.55 -27.17
N LYS A 76 12.26 18.34 -27.65
CA LYS A 76 12.29 19.03 -28.96
C LYS A 76 13.53 19.94 -29.00
N ALA A 77 14.65 19.35 -29.42
CA ALA A 77 15.67 20.04 -30.19
C ALA A 77 15.48 19.62 -31.65
#